data_AF-A0A3B9YRL7-F1
#
_entry.id   AF-A0A3B9YRL7-F1
#
_cell.length_a   1.000
_cell.length_b   1.000
_cell.length_c   1.000
_cell.angle_alpha   90.00
_cell.angle_beta   90.00
_cell.angle_gamma   90.00
#
_symmetry.space_group_name_H-M   'P 1'
#
loop_
_entity.id
_entity.type
_entity.pdbx_description
1 polymer ?
#
loop_
_entity_poly.entity_id
_entity_poly.type
_entity_poly.pdbx_seq_one_letter_code
_entity_poly.pdbx_strand_id
1 'polypeptide(L)'
;MAFKVKFWGVRGSISCPGHHHLHYGGNTSCVEVAMGGRRVIFDAGTGIRNLGKWFMRRDAHHAWILMSHTHWDHIHGFPFFQPAFSPNYSFEIMAGHLENGQKIENIMAGQMTHPFFPVPIETMSARIAY
;
A
#
# COMPACT_ATOMS: atom_id res chain seq x y z
N MET A 1 -6.93 -2.52 25.51
CA MET A 1 -6.15 -2.84 24.29
C MET A 1 -5.53 -1.56 23.77
N ALA A 2 -4.25 -1.56 23.39
CA ALA A 2 -3.57 -0.38 22.87
C ALA A 2 -3.66 -0.33 21.33
N PHE A 3 -4.00 0.83 20.79
CA PHE A 3 -3.87 1.13 19.37
C PHE A 3 -2.47 1.68 19.11
N LYS A 4 -1.83 1.24 18.02
CA LYS A 4 -0.60 1.84 17.53
C LYS A 4 -0.82 2.34 16.11
N VAL A 5 -0.62 3.64 15.92
CA VAL A 5 -0.64 4.26 14.59
C VAL A 5 0.80 4.52 14.17
N LYS A 6 1.13 4.20 12.92
CA LYS A 6 2.42 4.51 12.33
C LYS A 6 2.26 5.10 10.95
N PHE A 7 2.86 6.26 10.75
CA PHE A 7 2.89 6.95 9.47
C PHE A 7 4.13 6.51 8.68
N TRP A 8 3.89 5.88 7.53
CA TRP A 8 4.94 5.42 6.62
C TRP A 8 5.18 6.40 5.46
N GLY A 9 4.17 7.22 5.17
CA GLY A 9 4.27 8.42 4.36
C GLY A 9 3.14 9.40 4.71
N VAL A 10 3.46 10.69 4.56
CA VAL A 10 2.62 11.82 4.99
C VAL A 10 2.61 12.96 3.97
N ARG A 11 3.14 12.73 2.77
CA ARG A 11 3.06 13.69 1.66
C ARG A 11 1.82 13.44 0.81
N GLY A 12 1.26 14.52 0.29
CA GLY A 12 0.22 14.47 -0.74
C GLY A 12 0.82 14.81 -2.11
N SER A 13 0.09 14.42 -3.16
CA SER A 13 0.37 14.65 -4.59
C SER A 13 1.63 14.00 -5.14
N ILE A 14 2.80 14.27 -4.56
CA ILE A 14 4.08 13.72 -5.02
C ILE A 14 5.01 13.42 -3.84
N SER A 15 5.91 12.45 -4.03
CA SER A 15 6.98 12.21 -3.08
C SER A 15 8.00 13.35 -3.13
N CYS A 16 8.46 13.79 -1.96
CA CYS A 16 9.43 14.88 -1.83
C CYS A 16 10.69 14.36 -1.13
N PRO A 17 11.55 13.56 -1.82
CA PRO A 17 12.82 13.14 -1.25
C PRO A 17 13.78 14.33 -1.17
N GLY A 18 14.18 14.73 0.04
CA GLY A 18 15.12 15.83 0.21
C GLY A 18 15.44 16.12 1.67
N HIS A 19 16.61 16.72 1.92
CA HIS A 19 17.06 17.05 3.28
C HIS A 19 16.07 17.94 4.02
N HIS A 20 15.42 18.87 3.32
CA HIS A 20 14.37 19.73 3.88
C HIS A 20 13.10 19.00 4.35
N HIS A 21 12.94 17.73 3.96
CA HIS A 21 11.76 16.92 4.30
C HIS A 21 12.04 15.84 5.34
N LEU A 22 13.27 15.73 5.86
CA LEU A 22 13.69 14.63 6.73
C LEU A 22 12.89 14.49 8.02
N HIS A 23 12.42 15.60 8.59
CA HIS A 23 11.70 15.57 9.87
C HIS A 23 10.40 14.73 9.79
N TYR A 24 9.69 14.79 8.66
CA TYR A 24 8.45 14.00 8.46
C TYR A 24 8.55 12.94 7.35
N GLY A 25 9.65 12.93 6.58
CA GLY A 25 9.85 12.03 5.44
C GLY A 25 9.35 12.58 4.11
N GLY A 26 9.72 11.90 3.03
CA GLY A 26 9.39 12.26 1.64
C GLY A 26 8.35 11.38 0.97
N ASN A 27 7.83 10.35 1.66
CA ASN A 27 6.89 9.40 1.09
C ASN A 27 5.45 9.93 1.11
N THR A 28 4.68 9.54 0.09
CA THR A 28 3.24 9.79 -0.03
C THR A 28 2.40 8.86 0.85
N SER A 29 1.11 9.18 1.01
CA SER A 29 0.16 8.59 1.97
C SER A 29 0.31 7.08 2.17
N CYS A 30 0.63 6.68 3.39
CA CYS A 30 0.53 5.30 3.85
C CYS A 30 0.55 5.29 5.38
N VAL A 31 -0.52 4.83 5.99
CA VAL A 31 -0.67 4.79 7.46
C VAL A 31 -1.03 3.39 7.90
N GLU A 32 -0.34 2.87 8.91
CA GLU A 32 -0.63 1.59 9.54
C GLU A 32 -1.31 1.82 10.88
N VAL A 33 -2.39 1.10 11.14
CA VAL A 33 -3.02 0.95 12.45
C VAL A 33 -2.92 -0.50 12.88
N ALA A 34 -2.23 -0.74 13.99
CA ALA A 34 -2.10 -2.06 14.60
C ALA A 34 -2.91 -2.13 15.91
N MET A 35 -3.78 -3.14 16.02
CA MET A 35 -4.61 -3.39 17.20
C MET A 35 -4.89 -4.88 17.35
N GLY A 36 -4.64 -5.46 18.54
CA GLY A 36 -5.08 -6.83 18.84
C GLY A 36 -4.56 -7.89 17.88
N GLY A 37 -3.30 -7.75 17.41
CA GLY A 37 -2.69 -8.65 16.42
C GLY A 37 -3.11 -8.39 14.97
N ARG A 38 -4.07 -7.48 14.74
CA ARG A 38 -4.56 -7.09 13.41
C ARG A 38 -3.83 -5.84 12.92
N ARG A 39 -3.75 -5.70 11.59
CA ARG A 39 -3.19 -4.53 10.91
C ARG A 39 -4.12 -4.03 9.83
N VAL A 40 -4.40 -2.74 9.87
CA VAL A 40 -5.09 -2.02 8.80
C VAL A 40 -4.12 -1.00 8.22
N ILE A 41 -4.02 -0.97 6.90
CA ILE A 41 -3.20 -0.05 6.13
C ILE A 41 -4.17 0.89 5.43
N PHE A 42 -3.96 2.19 5.57
CA PHE A 42 -4.68 3.21 4.85
C PHE A 42 -3.77 3.74 3.75
N ASP A 43 -4.24 3.59 2.51
CA ASP A 43 -3.56 3.90 1.26
C ASP A 43 -2.25 3.14 1.01
N ALA A 44 -1.94 2.99 -0.28
CA ALA A 44 -0.76 2.32 -0.80
C ALA A 44 0.16 3.28 -1.57
N GLY A 45 0.32 4.51 -1.06
CA GLY A 45 1.29 5.46 -1.58
C GLY A 45 2.73 4.97 -1.38
N THR A 46 3.71 5.75 -1.83
CA THR A 46 5.14 5.38 -1.82
C THR A 46 5.67 4.97 -0.44
N GLY A 47 5.00 5.36 0.66
CA GLY A 47 5.31 4.90 2.01
C GLY A 47 5.15 3.39 2.21
N ILE A 48 4.26 2.75 1.47
CA ILE A 48 3.96 1.32 1.59
C ILE A 48 5.18 0.45 1.30
N ARG A 49 6.14 0.93 0.50
CA ARG A 49 7.40 0.22 0.25
C ARG A 49 8.19 -0.01 1.53
N ASN A 50 8.25 0.98 2.43
CA ASN A 50 8.96 0.86 3.70
C ASN A 50 8.18 0.00 4.70
N LEU A 51 6.84 0.07 4.66
CA LEU A 51 5.97 -0.84 5.40
C LEU A 51 6.17 -2.29 4.95
N GLY A 52 6.26 -2.56 3.65
CA GLY A 52 6.52 -3.89 3.10
C GLY A 52 7.84 -4.47 3.60
N LYS A 53 8.92 -3.68 3.59
CA LYS A 53 10.20 -4.11 4.20
C LYS A 53 10.07 -4.43 5.68
N TRP A 54 9.18 -3.75 6.40
CA TRP A 54 8.93 -4.01 7.81
C TRP A 54 8.13 -5.30 8.02
N PHE A 55 7.13 -5.59 7.18
CA PHE A 55 6.40 -6.86 7.14
C PHE A 55 7.38 -8.04 7.01
N MET A 56 8.28 -7.96 6.01
CA MET A 56 9.30 -8.98 5.76
C MET A 56 10.24 -9.24 6.94
N ARG A 57 10.47 -8.25 7.82
CA ARG A 57 11.35 -8.38 9.00
C ARG A 57 10.64 -8.85 10.26
N ARG A 58 9.31 -8.77 10.29
CA ARG A 58 8.50 -9.00 11.51
C ARG A 58 7.52 -10.17 11.35
N ASP A 59 7.60 -10.88 10.23
CA ASP A 59 6.75 -12.03 9.89
C ASP A 59 5.25 -11.70 10.06
N ALA A 60 4.88 -10.49 9.62
CA ALA A 60 3.48 -10.06 9.62
C ALA A 60 2.83 -10.56 8.32
N HIS A 61 1.96 -11.56 8.41
CA HIS A 61 1.43 -12.24 7.21
C HIS A 61 0.15 -11.65 6.64
N HIS A 62 -0.57 -10.81 7.38
CA HIS A 62 -1.89 -10.33 6.97
C HIS A 62 -2.12 -8.85 7.29
N ALA A 63 -2.83 -8.17 6.38
CA ALA A 63 -3.38 -6.85 6.61
C ALA A 63 -4.58 -6.54 5.71
N TRP A 64 -5.49 -5.70 6.21
CA TRP A 64 -6.48 -5.00 5.38
C TRP A 64 -5.84 -3.74 4.81
N ILE A 65 -6.06 -3.47 3.53
CA ILE A 65 -5.62 -2.26 2.83
C ILE A 65 -6.88 -1.49 2.42
N LEU A 66 -7.15 -0.38 3.10
CA LEU A 66 -8.30 0.48 2.84
C LEU A 66 -7.83 1.68 2.03
N MET A 67 -8.36 1.81 0.82
CA MET A 67 -8.08 2.93 -0.06
C MET A 67 -9.05 4.07 0.24
N SER A 68 -8.52 5.24 0.60
CA SER A 68 -9.34 6.43 0.77
C SER A 68 -9.88 6.93 -0.57
N HIS A 69 -9.01 6.95 -1.58
CA HIS A 69 -9.29 7.21 -2.98
C HIS A 69 -8.13 6.70 -3.85
N THR A 70 -8.21 6.86 -5.17
CA THR A 70 -7.28 6.24 -6.14
C THR A 70 -6.44 7.24 -6.93
N HIS A 71 -6.15 8.41 -6.37
CA HIS A 71 -5.12 9.29 -6.92
C HIS A 71 -3.73 8.65 -6.79
N TRP A 72 -2.81 9.03 -7.67
CA TRP A 72 -1.50 8.36 -7.79
C TRP A 72 -0.71 8.35 -6.49
N ASP A 73 -0.70 9.43 -5.73
CA ASP A 73 -0.01 9.50 -4.44
C ASP A 73 -0.54 8.51 -3.40
N HIS A 74 -1.74 7.95 -3.60
CA HIS A 74 -2.36 6.94 -2.75
C HIS A 74 -2.21 5.50 -3.27
N ILE A 75 -1.87 5.28 -4.55
CA ILE A 75 -1.76 3.93 -5.14
C ILE A 75 -0.36 3.56 -5.64
N HIS A 76 0.47 4.54 -5.98
CA HIS A 76 1.70 4.37 -6.77
C HIS A 76 2.82 3.62 -6.03
N GLY A 77 2.69 3.42 -4.71
CA GLY A 77 3.63 2.59 -3.96
C GLY A 77 3.35 1.09 -4.05
N PHE A 78 2.12 0.69 -4.40
CA PHE A 78 1.68 -0.71 -4.40
C PHE A 78 2.55 -1.65 -5.24
N PRO A 79 3.00 -1.29 -6.46
CA PRO A 79 3.87 -2.15 -7.26
C PRO A 79 5.22 -2.48 -6.58
N PHE A 80 5.60 -1.70 -5.55
CA PHE A 80 6.83 -1.89 -4.77
C PHE A 80 6.57 -2.52 -3.39
N PHE A 81 5.36 -2.97 -3.11
CA PHE A 81 5.00 -3.65 -1.87
C PHE A 81 5.46 -5.11 -1.92
N GLN A 82 6.73 -5.35 -1.57
CA GLN A 82 7.39 -6.66 -1.63
C GLN A 82 6.58 -7.84 -1.07
N PRO A 83 5.84 -7.72 0.04
CA PRO A 83 5.00 -8.81 0.54
C PRO A 83 3.96 -9.34 -0.47
N ALA A 84 3.47 -8.51 -1.40
CA ALA A 84 2.53 -8.95 -2.43
C ALA A 84 3.12 -9.99 -3.41
N PHE A 85 4.44 -10.11 -3.47
CA PHE A 85 5.16 -11.03 -4.37
C PHE A 85 5.55 -12.35 -3.68
N SER A 86 5.01 -12.64 -2.50
CA SER A 86 5.28 -13.88 -1.77
C SER A 86 3.97 -14.56 -1.34
N PRO A 87 3.85 -15.89 -1.51
CA PRO A 87 2.64 -16.63 -1.13
C PRO A 87 2.44 -16.75 0.39
N ASN A 88 3.42 -16.32 1.18
CA ASN A 88 3.35 -16.33 2.65
C ASN A 88 2.47 -15.20 3.22
N TYR A 89 1.93 -14.32 2.36
CA TYR A 89 1.17 -13.16 2.78
C TYR A 89 -0.25 -13.18 2.19
N SER A 90 -1.17 -12.56 2.92
CA SER A 90 -2.55 -12.34 2.50
C SER A 90 -2.99 -10.89 2.74
N PHE A 91 -3.72 -10.33 1.77
CA PHE A 91 -4.18 -8.94 1.82
C PHE A 91 -5.65 -8.86 1.37
N GLU A 92 -6.40 -7.97 2.01
CA GLU A 92 -7.76 -7.62 1.62
C GLU A 92 -7.78 -6.14 1.25
N ILE A 93 -7.99 -5.83 -0.03
CA ILE A 93 -7.94 -4.46 -0.54
C ILE A 93 -9.37 -3.98 -0.76
N MET A 94 -9.76 -2.88 -0.12
CA MET A 94 -11.11 -2.35 -0.20
C MET A 94 -11.08 -0.87 -0.58
N ALA A 95 -12.05 -0.44 -1.38
CA ALA A 95 -12.20 0.95 -1.80
C ALA A 95 -13.70 1.32 -1.82
N GLY A 96 -14.10 2.22 -0.92
CA GLY A 96 -15.51 2.63 -0.78
C GLY A 96 -15.92 3.77 -1.72
N HIS A 97 -14.96 4.42 -2.37
CA HIS A 97 -15.19 5.60 -3.23
C HIS A 97 -15.45 5.24 -4.70
N LEU A 98 -15.42 3.96 -5.06
CA LEU A 98 -15.61 3.52 -6.44
C LEU A 98 -17.08 3.47 -6.81
N GLU A 99 -17.41 4.08 -7.95
CA GLU A 99 -18.77 4.14 -8.47
C GLU A 99 -18.90 3.30 -9.75
N ASN A 100 -20.13 3.14 -10.26
CA ASN A 100 -20.39 2.57 -11.59
C ASN A 100 -19.80 1.15 -11.84
N GLY A 101 -19.68 0.34 -10.78
CA GLY A 101 -19.16 -1.03 -10.88
C GLY A 101 -17.66 -1.13 -11.14
N GLN A 102 -16.89 -0.04 -10.96
CA GLN A 102 -15.44 -0.09 -11.03
C GLN A 102 -14.89 -1.03 -9.93
N LYS A 103 -13.99 -1.93 -10.34
CA LYS A 103 -13.32 -2.85 -9.41
C LYS A 103 -11.98 -2.28 -8.98
N ILE A 104 -11.69 -2.30 -7.67
CA ILE A 104 -10.39 -1.87 -7.15
C ILE A 104 -9.24 -2.70 -7.75
N GLU A 105 -9.48 -3.98 -8.00
CA GLU A 105 -8.56 -4.87 -8.73
C GLU A 105 -8.06 -4.24 -10.04
N ASN A 106 -8.98 -3.77 -10.90
CA ASN A 106 -8.64 -3.19 -12.20
C ASN A 106 -7.80 -1.91 -12.07
N ILE A 107 -8.05 -1.10 -11.02
CA ILE A 107 -7.31 0.14 -10.78
C ILE A 107 -5.89 -0.17 -10.30
N MET A 108 -5.76 -1.14 -9.38
CA MET A 108 -4.45 -1.59 -8.89
C MET A 108 -3.65 -2.27 -10.00
N ALA A 109 -4.30 -3.02 -10.89
CA ALA A 109 -3.68 -3.62 -12.07
C ALA A 109 -3.27 -2.57 -13.12
N GLY A 110 -4.06 -1.50 -13.30
CA GLY A 110 -3.83 -0.48 -14.31
C GLY A 110 -2.47 0.22 -14.18
N GLN A 111 -2.05 0.53 -12.95
CA GLN A 111 -0.71 1.11 -12.70
C GLN A 111 0.45 0.13 -12.95
N MET A 112 0.17 -1.16 -13.07
CA MET A 112 1.16 -2.22 -13.35
C MET A 112 1.17 -2.65 -14.82
N THR A 113 0.43 -1.95 -15.69
CA THR A 113 0.29 -2.29 -17.11
C THR A 113 1.45 -1.75 -17.95
N HIS A 114 1.91 -2.51 -18.94
CA HIS A 114 2.94 -2.08 -19.90
C HIS A 114 2.41 -0.92 -20.79
N PRO A 115 3.22 0.11 -21.13
CA PRO A 115 4.65 0.29 -20.83
C PRO A 115 4.95 1.04 -19.52
N PHE A 116 3.93 1.35 -18.70
CA PHE A 116 4.12 2.15 -17.49
C PHE A 116 4.94 1.42 -16.42
N PHE A 117 4.73 0.11 -16.30
CA PHE A 117 5.45 -0.73 -15.36
C PHE A 117 5.85 -2.07 -15.99
N PRO A 118 7.05 -2.60 -15.71
CA PRO A 118 7.57 -3.79 -16.38
C PRO A 118 7.06 -5.12 -15.78
N VAL A 119 6.41 -5.08 -14.62
CA VAL A 119 5.96 -6.28 -13.89
C VAL A 119 4.44 -6.26 -13.80
N PRO A 120 3.72 -7.22 -14.41
CA PRO A 120 2.27 -7.21 -14.41
C PRO A 120 1.74 -7.75 -13.06
N ILE A 121 0.49 -7.42 -12.71
CA ILE A 121 -0.08 -7.70 -11.37
C ILE A 121 -0.15 -9.20 -11.08
N GLU A 122 -0.25 -10.04 -12.12
CA GLU A 122 -0.27 -11.50 -12.05
C GLU A 122 1.04 -12.10 -11.49
N THR A 123 2.11 -11.31 -11.44
CA THR A 123 3.37 -11.70 -10.78
C THR A 123 3.26 -11.65 -9.25
N MET A 124 2.26 -10.94 -8.71
CA MET A 124 1.98 -10.93 -7.27
C MET A 124 1.40 -12.28 -6.85
N SER A 125 2.15 -13.02 -6.02
CA SER A 125 1.83 -14.38 -5.59
C SER A 125 1.18 -14.46 -4.20
N ALA A 126 1.00 -13.32 -3.52
CA ALA A 126 0.25 -13.26 -2.27
C ALA A 126 -1.24 -13.56 -2.50
N ARG A 127 -1.94 -14.02 -1.46
CA ARG A 127 -3.40 -14.17 -1.50
C ARG A 127 -4.06 -12.80 -1.35
N ILE A 128 -4.47 -12.20 -2.46
CA ILE A 128 -5.13 -10.89 -2.49
C ILE A 128 -6.63 -11.07 -2.74
N ALA A 129 -7.46 -10.47 -1.88
CA ALA A 129 -8.89 -10.30 -2.07
C ALA A 129 -9.20 -8.82 -2.32
N TYR A 130 -10.26 -8.55 -3.11
CA TYR A 130 -10.68 -7.22 -3.55
C TYR A 130 -12.15 -6.97 -3.27
#